data_AF-A0AA96J2P3-F1
#
_entry.id   AF-A0AA96J2P3-F1
#
_cell.length_a   1.000
_cell.length_b   1.000
_cell.length_c   1.000
_cell.angle_alpha   90.00
_cell.angle_beta   90.00
_cell.angle_gamma   90.00
#
_symmetry.space_group_name_H-M   'P 1'
#
loop_
_entity.id
_entity.type
_entity.pdbx_description
1 polymer ?
#
loop_
_entity_poly.entity_id
_entity_poly.type
_entity_poly.pdbx_seq_one_letter_code
_entity_poly.pdbx_strand_id
1 'polypeptide(L)'
;MSSEKQNNLDNQEIDLSQIFKKAGQFFEYILTSIFKSFLFFKRNIIIVGVLFLLGAGLGFYLDKTEKVYDNQIIVTPNFGSVDYLYAKIDLINSKIINSDTLFLKEIVGIKQPLKLRKIEITPINDVYKFIENRPQNFELIKLMGEDGDVKKIVDESLTSKNYPNHLITYTTLDETTNNKTLEPILNYLNSSDYYSSIQKEYFNNVKLKMIENDSIINQINGLLNTFSSSVNGNAKSDKLVYYNENSQLNDVITTKDLLVSEQGRNRIALVNLDKIIKDNSSTLNIRNKKGTNGKMKFVLPLLLISLFVLIRILKDYYQTQMTKLNS
;
A
#
# COMPACT_ATOMS: atom_id res chain seq x y z
N MET A 1 -66.29 18.17 -43.58
CA MET A 1 -65.49 17.47 -44.61
C MET A 1 -64.06 17.98 -44.47
N SER A 2 -63.31 17.61 -43.44
CA SER A 2 -62.70 16.29 -43.15
C SER A 2 -61.71 15.88 -44.24
N SER A 3 -60.43 16.12 -43.96
CA SER A 3 -59.29 15.33 -44.44
C SER A 3 -58.14 15.57 -43.46
N GLU A 4 -58.23 14.93 -42.29
CA GLU A 4 -57.08 14.71 -41.42
C GLU A 4 -56.05 13.86 -42.19
N LYS A 5 -54.86 14.41 -42.43
CA LYS A 5 -53.71 13.59 -42.81
C LYS A 5 -53.15 12.97 -41.54
N GLN A 6 -53.55 11.73 -41.32
CA GLN A 6 -53.04 10.81 -40.32
C GLN A 6 -51.53 10.61 -40.57
N ASN A 7 -50.69 11.23 -39.74
CA ASN A 7 -49.26 10.93 -39.68
C ASN A 7 -49.10 9.54 -39.05
N ASN A 8 -49.00 8.51 -39.88
CA ASN A 8 -48.54 7.19 -39.46
C ASN A 8 -47.09 7.30 -38.97
N LEU A 9 -46.91 7.17 -37.66
CA LEU A 9 -45.61 7.11 -36.97
C LEU A 9 -45.09 5.68 -36.80
N ASP A 10 -45.78 4.66 -37.30
CA ASP A 10 -45.36 3.27 -37.20
C ASP A 10 -45.20 2.66 -38.60
N ASN A 11 -43.93 2.53 -39.01
CA ASN A 11 -43.35 1.75 -40.13
C ASN A 11 -42.25 2.55 -40.85
N GLN A 12 -41.32 3.14 -40.10
CA GLN A 12 -39.94 3.20 -40.61
C GLN A 12 -39.37 1.80 -40.42
N GLU A 13 -39.59 0.92 -41.42
CA GLU A 13 -38.62 -0.14 -41.66
C GLU A 13 -37.26 0.55 -41.63
N ILE A 14 -36.42 0.19 -40.67
CA ILE A 14 -35.05 0.67 -40.62
C ILE A 14 -34.42 0.16 -41.91
N ASP A 15 -34.41 1.02 -42.91
CA ASP A 15 -33.89 0.70 -44.23
C ASP A 15 -32.39 0.47 -44.05
N LEU A 16 -32.02 -0.81 -43.96
CA LEU A 16 -30.63 -1.23 -43.81
C LEU A 16 -29.78 -0.59 -44.91
N SER A 17 -30.35 -0.32 -46.10
CA SER A 17 -29.68 0.40 -47.19
C SER A 17 -29.27 1.83 -46.79
N GLN A 18 -30.09 2.54 -46.03
CA GLN A 18 -29.74 3.88 -45.53
C GLN A 18 -28.68 3.83 -44.44
N ILE A 19 -28.69 2.81 -43.58
CA ILE A 19 -27.64 2.59 -42.58
C ILE A 19 -26.32 2.22 -43.26
N PHE A 20 -26.34 1.32 -44.25
CA PHE A 20 -25.15 0.95 -45.04
C PHE A 20 -24.59 2.15 -45.82
N LYS A 21 -25.44 3.02 -46.39
CA LYS A 21 -25.00 4.26 -47.04
C LYS A 21 -24.36 5.24 -46.05
N LYS A 22 -24.96 5.44 -44.87
CA LYS A 22 -24.37 6.28 -43.80
C LYS A 22 -23.05 5.71 -43.28
N ALA A 23 -22.96 4.39 -43.12
CA ALA A 23 -21.73 3.71 -42.75
C ALA A 23 -20.64 3.88 -43.83
N GLY A 24 -20.99 3.73 -45.12
CA GLY A 24 -20.08 3.98 -46.23
C GLY A 24 -19.57 5.43 -46.26
N GLN A 25 -20.45 6.42 -46.10
CA GLN A 25 -20.08 7.83 -46.01
C GLN A 25 -19.17 8.12 -44.80
N PHE A 26 -19.41 7.46 -43.67
CA PHE A 26 -18.54 7.55 -42.50
C PHE A 26 -17.15 6.97 -42.77
N PHE A 27 -17.07 5.81 -43.43
CA PHE A 27 -15.78 5.22 -43.85
C PHE A 27 -15.04 6.11 -44.84
N GLU A 28 -15.72 6.69 -45.84
CA GLU A 28 -15.11 7.65 -46.77
C GLU A 28 -14.60 8.90 -46.06
N TYR A 29 -15.35 9.41 -45.08
CA TYR A 29 -14.90 10.52 -44.24
C TYR A 29 -13.63 10.16 -43.44
N ILE A 30 -13.58 8.96 -42.84
CA ILE A 30 -12.38 8.48 -42.13
C ILE A 30 -11.19 8.40 -43.07
N LEU A 31 -11.33 7.74 -44.22
CA LEU A 31 -10.25 7.58 -45.19
C LEU A 31 -9.74 8.94 -45.69
N THR A 32 -10.67 9.86 -45.98
CA THR A 32 -10.33 11.23 -46.36
C THR A 32 -9.61 11.97 -45.24
N SER A 33 -10.03 11.78 -43.99
CA SER A 33 -9.38 12.38 -42.82
C SER A 33 -7.96 11.84 -42.62
N ILE A 34 -7.75 10.53 -42.79
CA ILE A 34 -6.42 9.90 -42.75
C ILE A 34 -5.52 10.47 -43.85
N PHE A 35 -6.03 10.56 -45.08
CA PHE A 35 -5.28 11.13 -46.21
C PHE A 35 -4.91 12.60 -45.97
N LYS A 36 -5.86 13.41 -45.49
CA LYS A 36 -5.60 14.81 -45.09
C LYS A 36 -4.56 14.90 -43.98
N SER A 37 -4.58 13.97 -43.02
CA SER A 37 -3.60 13.90 -41.94
C SER A 37 -2.20 13.61 -42.50
N PHE A 38 -2.06 12.65 -43.42
CA PHE A 38 -0.79 12.38 -44.08
C PHE A 38 -0.26 13.60 -44.86
N LEU A 39 -1.13 14.27 -45.62
CA LEU A 39 -0.77 15.51 -46.33
C LEU A 39 -0.38 16.63 -45.37
N PHE A 40 -1.06 16.75 -44.23
CA PHE A 40 -0.71 17.73 -43.20
C PHE A 40 0.70 17.51 -42.66
N PHE A 41 1.06 16.27 -42.31
CA PHE A 41 2.40 15.95 -41.83
C PHE A 41 3.46 16.14 -42.92
N LYS A 42 3.16 15.75 -44.17
CA LYS A 42 4.05 16.00 -45.31
C LYS A 42 4.31 17.50 -45.53
N ARG A 43 3.25 18.33 -45.46
CA ARG A 43 3.35 19.79 -45.65
C ARG A 43 4.11 20.47 -44.51
N ASN A 44 3.96 19.98 -43.28
CA ASN A 44 4.57 20.58 -42.09
C ASN A 44 5.82 19.79 -41.61
N ILE A 45 6.44 18.97 -42.47
CA ILE A 45 7.47 18.01 -42.06
C ILE A 45 8.68 18.69 -41.38
N ILE A 46 9.05 19.90 -41.82
CA ILE A 46 10.15 20.68 -41.22
C ILE A 46 9.78 21.10 -39.79
N ILE A 47 8.57 21.66 -39.60
CA ILE A 47 8.10 22.12 -38.28
C ILE A 47 7.98 20.92 -37.33
N VAL A 48 7.40 19.81 -37.80
CA VAL A 48 7.26 18.58 -37.03
C VAL A 48 8.63 18.02 -36.64
N GLY A 49 9.59 18.03 -37.57
CA GLY A 49 10.98 17.61 -37.30
C GLY A 49 11.66 18.47 -36.23
N VAL A 50 11.52 19.80 -36.31
CA VAL A 50 12.07 20.71 -35.30
C VAL A 50 11.42 20.49 -33.93
N LEU A 51 10.09 20.38 -33.87
CA LEU A 51 9.37 20.11 -32.62
C LEU A 51 9.76 18.75 -32.03
N PHE A 52 9.97 17.74 -32.88
CA PHE A 52 10.43 16.43 -32.46
C PHE A 52 11.82 16.52 -31.82
N LEU A 53 12.78 17.18 -32.48
CA LEU A 53 14.14 17.33 -31.98
C LEU A 53 14.19 18.15 -30.69
N LEU A 54 13.46 19.26 -30.63
CA LEU A 54 13.36 20.09 -29.41
C LEU A 54 12.70 19.31 -28.28
N GLY A 55 11.58 18.64 -28.54
CA GLY A 55 10.90 17.80 -27.56
C GLY A 55 11.77 16.66 -27.07
N ALA A 56 12.53 16.01 -27.95
CA ALA A 56 13.42 14.91 -27.58
C ALA A 56 14.60 15.41 -26.76
N GLY A 57 15.20 16.55 -27.13
CA GLY A 57 16.29 17.18 -26.40
C GLY A 57 15.87 17.63 -25.00
N LEU A 58 14.76 18.36 -24.88
CA LEU A 58 14.19 18.78 -23.60
C LEU A 58 13.74 17.59 -22.75
N GLY A 59 13.11 16.60 -23.38
CA GLY A 59 12.67 15.38 -22.70
C GLY A 59 13.83 14.56 -22.16
N PHE A 60 14.94 14.46 -22.91
CA PHE A 60 16.16 13.82 -22.44
C PHE A 60 16.82 14.57 -21.27
N TYR A 61 16.81 15.91 -21.32
CA TYR A 61 17.30 16.74 -20.21
C TYR A 61 16.50 16.50 -18.92
N LEU A 62 15.16 16.50 -19.01
CA LEU A 62 14.28 16.21 -17.87
C LEU A 62 14.48 14.79 -17.33
N ASP A 63 14.55 13.78 -18.21
CA ASP A 63 14.78 12.38 -17.81
C ASP A 63 16.13 12.16 -17.10
N LYS A 64 17.13 13.02 -17.38
CA LYS A 64 18.46 12.95 -16.77
C LYS A 64 18.53 13.68 -15.44
N THR A 65 17.82 14.79 -15.31
CA THR A 65 17.89 15.70 -14.15
C THR A 65 16.89 15.33 -13.05
N GLU A 66 15.67 14.92 -13.41
CA GLU A 66 14.64 14.57 -12.45
C GLU A 66 14.51 13.05 -12.33
N LYS A 67 15.22 12.47 -11.36
CA LYS A 67 15.08 11.06 -11.02
C LYS A 67 14.11 10.91 -9.86
N VAL A 68 13.09 10.08 -10.07
CA VAL A 68 12.09 9.76 -9.05
C VAL A 68 12.41 8.42 -8.44
N TYR A 69 12.31 8.32 -7.12
CA TYR A 69 12.63 7.13 -6.36
C TYR A 69 11.48 6.76 -5.43
N ASP A 70 11.10 5.49 -5.43
CA ASP A 70 10.18 4.91 -4.46
C ASP A 70 10.99 4.33 -3.30
N ASN A 71 10.45 4.49 -2.10
CA ASN A 71 11.02 3.99 -0.86
C ASN A 71 9.93 3.22 -0.13
N GLN A 72 10.30 2.12 0.48
CA GLN A 72 9.38 1.16 1.06
C GLN A 72 9.81 0.81 2.47
N ILE A 73 8.86 0.78 3.40
CA ILE A 73 9.06 0.28 4.75
C ILE A 73 7.90 -0.61 5.16
N ILE A 74 8.24 -1.78 5.68
CA ILE A 74 7.29 -2.71 6.29
C ILE A 74 7.23 -2.37 7.77
N VAL A 75 6.02 -2.12 8.27
CA VAL A 75 5.76 -1.80 9.66
C VAL A 75 4.71 -2.71 10.29
N THR A 76 4.78 -2.86 11.60
CA THR A 76 3.76 -3.52 12.43
C THR A 76 3.21 -2.51 13.45
N PRO A 77 1.93 -2.12 13.34
CA PRO A 77 1.27 -1.33 14.39
C PRO A 77 0.99 -2.21 15.61
N ASN A 78 1.53 -1.82 16.76
CA ASN A 78 1.25 -2.48 18.03
C ASN A 78 0.10 -1.79 18.77
N PHE A 79 -0.38 -2.39 19.86
CA PHE A 79 -1.32 -1.76 20.80
C PHE A 79 -2.65 -1.28 20.18
N GLY A 80 -3.09 -1.91 19.09
CA GLY A 80 -4.29 -1.49 18.36
C GLY A 80 -4.13 -0.14 17.64
N SER A 81 -2.90 0.32 17.40
CA SER A 81 -2.62 1.65 16.83
C SER A 81 -2.77 1.74 15.30
N VAL A 82 -3.45 0.79 14.66
CA VAL A 82 -3.59 0.76 13.19
C VAL A 82 -4.31 1.99 12.64
N ASP A 83 -5.44 2.39 13.22
CA ASP A 83 -6.16 3.58 12.73
C ASP A 83 -5.36 4.86 12.98
N TYR A 84 -4.62 4.91 14.09
CA TYR A 84 -3.69 5.99 14.38
C TYR A 84 -2.58 6.08 13.32
N LEU A 85 -1.99 4.94 12.92
CA LEU A 85 -0.99 4.86 11.86
C LEU A 85 -1.53 5.41 10.54
N TYR A 86 -2.70 4.93 10.10
CA TYR A 86 -3.32 5.39 8.85
C TYR A 86 -3.63 6.88 8.89
N ALA A 87 -4.25 7.37 9.97
CA ALA A 87 -4.56 8.79 10.12
C ALA A 87 -3.30 9.69 10.09
N LYS A 88 -2.20 9.23 10.70
CA LYS A 88 -0.92 9.95 10.68
C LYS A 88 -0.31 9.99 9.27
N ILE A 89 -0.36 8.88 8.52
CA ILE A 89 0.11 8.83 7.13
C ILE A 89 -0.74 9.73 6.23
N ASP A 90 -2.06 9.68 6.36
CA ASP A 90 -3.00 10.52 5.61
C ASP A 90 -2.76 12.00 5.89
N LEU A 91 -2.47 12.37 7.13
CA LEU A 91 -2.10 13.73 7.50
C LEU A 91 -0.79 14.17 6.81
N ILE A 92 0.25 13.33 6.83
CA ILE A 92 1.50 13.66 6.11
C ILE A 92 1.21 13.82 4.61
N ASN A 93 0.44 12.92 4.00
CA ASN A 93 0.10 12.98 2.59
C ASN A 93 -0.68 14.25 2.24
N SER A 94 -1.67 14.62 3.06
CA SER A 94 -2.41 15.89 2.92
C SER A 94 -1.49 17.10 3.00
N LYS A 95 -0.48 17.07 3.88
CA LYS A 95 0.49 18.16 4.04
C LYS A 95 1.47 18.26 2.86
N ILE A 96 1.83 17.14 2.24
CA ILE A 96 2.57 17.11 0.97
C ILE A 96 1.74 17.74 -0.15
N ILE A 97 0.46 17.32 -0.30
CA ILE A 97 -0.44 17.83 -1.35
C ILE A 97 -0.63 19.35 -1.21
N ASN A 98 -0.79 19.83 0.01
CA ASN A 98 -0.94 21.26 0.31
C ASN A 98 0.39 22.03 0.34
N SER A 99 1.53 21.40 0.03
CA SER A 99 2.87 22.01 0.06
C SER A 99 3.23 22.68 1.41
N ASP A 100 2.71 22.14 2.53
CA ASP A 100 2.98 22.63 3.89
C ASP A 100 4.36 22.16 4.36
N THR A 101 5.40 22.79 3.82
CA THR A 101 6.80 22.45 4.10
C THR A 101 7.20 22.73 5.55
N LEU A 102 6.52 23.67 6.22
CA LEU A 102 6.78 24.00 7.61
C LEU A 102 6.36 22.85 8.51
N PHE A 103 5.15 22.30 8.32
CA PHE A 103 4.73 21.11 9.06
C PHE A 103 5.66 19.91 8.81
N LEU A 104 5.99 19.63 7.55
CA LEU A 104 6.83 18.49 7.17
C LEU A 104 8.25 18.60 7.76
N LYS A 105 8.79 19.81 7.86
CA LYS A 105 10.13 20.03 8.38
C LYS A 105 10.17 20.12 9.91
N GLU A 106 9.28 20.92 10.51
CA GLU A 106 9.35 21.26 11.93
C GLU A 106 8.57 20.27 12.81
N ILE A 107 7.45 19.73 12.32
CA ILE A 107 6.63 18.77 13.08
C ILE A 107 7.03 17.32 12.78
N VAL A 108 7.19 16.97 11.49
CA VAL A 108 7.59 15.61 11.10
C VAL A 108 9.12 15.43 11.13
N GLY A 109 9.90 16.51 11.00
CA GLY A 109 11.37 16.45 11.08
C GLY A 109 12.09 16.19 9.75
N ILE A 110 11.37 16.18 8.63
CA ILE A 110 11.92 15.82 7.31
C ILE A 110 12.89 16.91 6.84
N LYS A 111 14.13 16.53 6.54
CA LYS A 111 15.19 17.50 6.21
C LYS A 111 15.01 18.16 4.85
N GLN A 112 14.39 17.46 3.90
CA GLN A 112 14.18 17.91 2.52
C GLN A 112 12.71 17.76 2.10
N PRO A 113 11.79 18.55 2.71
CA PRO A 113 10.35 18.36 2.52
C PRO A 113 9.91 18.57 1.06
N LEU A 114 10.55 19.50 0.33
CA LEU A 114 10.25 19.77 -1.09
C LEU A 114 10.53 18.58 -2.03
N LYS A 115 11.39 17.64 -1.59
CA LYS A 115 11.69 16.44 -2.38
C LYS A 115 10.67 15.34 -2.16
N LEU A 116 9.90 15.36 -1.08
CA LEU A 116 8.89 14.36 -0.79
C LEU A 116 7.63 14.64 -1.63
N ARG A 117 7.28 13.71 -2.52
CA ARG A 117 6.18 13.87 -3.49
C ARG A 117 4.89 13.19 -3.06
N LYS A 118 4.99 12.08 -2.34
CA LYS A 118 3.85 11.24 -1.96
C LYS A 118 4.23 10.34 -0.80
N ILE A 119 3.25 10.02 0.04
CA ILE A 119 3.34 8.92 1.01
C ILE A 119 1.99 8.20 1.06
N GLU A 120 2.02 6.88 1.12
CA GLU A 120 0.85 6.02 1.16
C GLU A 120 1.11 4.83 2.08
N ILE A 121 0.03 4.24 2.59
CA ILE A 121 0.07 3.01 3.37
C ILE A 121 -0.94 2.00 2.81
N THR A 122 -0.49 0.76 2.66
CA THR A 122 -1.33 -0.37 2.24
C THR A 122 -1.08 -1.56 3.16
N PRO A 123 -2.10 -2.35 3.50
CA PRO A 123 -1.88 -3.59 4.22
C PRO A 123 -1.09 -4.60 3.37
N ILE A 124 -0.36 -5.49 4.03
CA ILE A 124 0.27 -6.65 3.37
C ILE A 124 -0.66 -7.83 3.58
N ASN A 125 -1.40 -8.18 2.52
CA ASN A 125 -2.41 -9.24 2.57
C ASN A 125 -1.73 -10.60 2.73
N ASP A 126 -1.64 -11.05 3.99
CA ASP A 126 -1.08 -12.34 4.38
C ASP A 126 -2.14 -13.09 5.19
N VAL A 127 -2.95 -13.87 4.47
CA VAL A 127 -4.08 -14.62 5.03
C VAL A 127 -3.61 -15.63 6.06
N TYR A 128 -2.43 -16.25 5.86
CA TYR A 128 -1.88 -17.21 6.81
C TYR A 128 -1.52 -16.55 8.14
N LYS A 129 -0.83 -15.41 8.10
CA LYS A 129 -0.54 -14.65 9.34
C LYS A 129 -1.78 -14.05 9.98
N PHE A 130 -2.83 -13.79 9.20
CA PHE A 130 -4.08 -13.29 9.74
C PHE A 130 -4.81 -14.33 10.59
N ILE A 131 -4.74 -15.62 10.23
CA ILE A 131 -5.35 -16.71 11.00
C ILE A 131 -4.41 -17.33 12.04
N GLU A 132 -3.10 -17.09 11.93
CA GLU A 132 -2.08 -17.65 12.82
C GLU A 132 -2.38 -17.30 14.29
N ASN A 133 -2.56 -18.34 15.11
CA ASN A 133 -2.90 -18.24 16.54
C ASN A 133 -4.19 -17.43 16.84
N ARG A 134 -5.09 -17.28 15.86
CA ARG A 134 -6.35 -16.55 15.97
C ARG A 134 -7.51 -17.39 15.42
N PRO A 135 -8.04 -18.34 16.21
CA PRO A 135 -9.12 -19.22 15.74
C PRO A 135 -10.38 -18.44 15.31
N GLN A 136 -10.65 -17.29 15.93
CA GLN A 136 -11.76 -16.41 15.54
C GLN A 136 -11.58 -15.85 14.12
N ASN A 137 -10.34 -15.53 13.73
CA ASN A 137 -10.04 -15.03 12.38
C ASN A 137 -10.21 -16.14 11.34
N PHE A 138 -9.87 -17.38 11.70
CA PHE A 138 -10.12 -18.55 10.86
C PHE A 138 -11.62 -18.81 10.68
N GLU A 139 -12.40 -18.74 11.77
CA GLU A 139 -13.86 -18.88 11.73
C GLU A 139 -14.52 -17.80 10.87
N LEU A 140 -14.08 -16.54 11.02
CA LEU A 140 -14.54 -15.43 10.20
C LEU A 140 -14.31 -15.68 8.70
N ILE A 141 -13.10 -16.08 8.32
CA ILE A 141 -12.78 -16.41 6.92
C ILE A 141 -13.62 -17.59 6.42
N LYS A 142 -13.83 -18.61 7.26
CA LYS A 142 -14.66 -19.76 6.91
C LYS A 142 -16.09 -19.33 6.60
N LEU A 143 -16.72 -18.56 7.50
CA LEU A 143 -18.08 -18.02 7.30
C LEU A 143 -18.16 -17.15 6.04
N MET A 144 -17.18 -16.26 5.83
CA MET A 144 -17.14 -15.39 4.65
C MET A 144 -16.88 -16.15 3.34
N GLY A 145 -16.25 -17.32 3.41
CA GLY A 145 -16.03 -18.18 2.26
C GLY A 145 -17.25 -18.98 1.82
N GLU A 146 -18.26 -19.12 2.68
CA GLU A 146 -19.52 -19.74 2.33
C GLU A 146 -20.34 -18.85 1.37
N ASP A 147 -20.18 -17.51 1.43
CA ASP A 147 -20.86 -16.54 0.56
C ASP A 147 -20.17 -16.29 -0.81
N GLY A 148 -19.03 -16.96 -1.09
CA GLY A 148 -18.50 -17.12 -2.45
C GLY A 148 -17.53 -16.04 -2.98
N ASP A 149 -17.18 -15.01 -2.22
CA ASP A 149 -16.19 -14.00 -2.66
C ASP A 149 -15.16 -13.61 -1.57
N VAL A 150 -14.50 -14.62 -1.02
CA VAL A 150 -13.39 -14.46 -0.04
C VAL A 150 -12.38 -13.42 -0.50
N LYS A 151 -12.09 -13.36 -1.80
CA LYS A 151 -11.09 -12.46 -2.35
C LYS A 151 -11.47 -10.99 -2.21
N LYS A 152 -12.71 -10.62 -2.54
CA LYS A 152 -13.17 -9.24 -2.32
C LYS A 152 -13.13 -8.85 -0.84
N ILE A 153 -13.46 -9.77 0.06
CA ILE A 153 -13.58 -9.48 1.49
C ILE A 153 -12.20 -9.41 2.17
N VAL A 154 -11.25 -10.24 1.77
CA VAL A 154 -9.85 -10.19 2.21
C VAL A 154 -9.17 -8.89 1.76
N ASP A 155 -9.51 -8.40 0.57
CA ASP A 155 -8.94 -7.19 -0.02
C ASP A 155 -9.70 -5.90 0.36
N GLU A 156 -10.83 -5.98 1.07
CA GLU A 156 -11.61 -4.83 1.51
C GLU A 156 -10.89 -3.98 2.56
N SER A 157 -11.05 -2.65 2.53
CA SER A 157 -10.26 -1.73 3.36
C SER A 157 -10.51 -1.85 4.86
N LEU A 158 -11.69 -2.33 5.27
CA LEU A 158 -12.09 -2.48 6.68
C LEU A 158 -11.49 -3.74 7.31
N THR A 159 -11.47 -4.85 6.58
CA THR A 159 -10.91 -6.12 7.01
C THR A 159 -9.39 -6.12 6.89
N SER A 160 -8.86 -5.60 5.79
CA SER A 160 -7.42 -5.63 5.49
C SER A 160 -6.57 -4.79 6.45
N LYS A 161 -7.14 -3.82 7.17
CA LYS A 161 -6.45 -3.14 8.28
C LYS A 161 -6.05 -4.07 9.43
N ASN A 162 -6.67 -5.24 9.55
CA ASN A 162 -6.36 -6.20 10.61
C ASN A 162 -5.18 -7.13 10.28
N TYR A 163 -4.58 -7.00 9.09
CA TYR A 163 -3.32 -7.69 8.79
C TYR A 163 -2.21 -7.16 9.70
N PRO A 164 -1.30 -8.02 10.19
CA PRO A 164 -0.29 -7.61 11.16
C PRO A 164 0.78 -6.69 10.58
N ASN A 165 0.98 -6.71 9.26
CA ASN A 165 2.03 -5.95 8.59
C ASN A 165 1.44 -5.02 7.54
N HIS A 166 2.00 -3.82 7.46
CA HIS A 166 1.62 -2.81 6.49
C HIS A 166 2.85 -2.29 5.76
N LEU A 167 2.67 -1.96 4.49
CA LEU A 167 3.67 -1.36 3.64
C LEU A 167 3.40 0.14 3.55
N ILE A 168 4.31 0.95 4.07
CA ILE A 168 4.34 2.38 3.79
C ILE A 168 5.24 2.58 2.58
N THR A 169 4.72 3.25 1.55
CA THR A 169 5.48 3.64 0.37
C THR A 169 5.55 5.15 0.30
N TYR A 170 6.73 5.72 0.07
CA TYR A 170 6.89 7.15 -0.17
C TYR A 170 7.84 7.43 -1.34
N THR A 171 7.51 8.48 -2.09
CA THR A 171 8.22 8.84 -3.32
C THR A 171 8.99 10.13 -3.14
N THR A 172 10.26 10.15 -3.54
CA THR A 172 11.14 11.32 -3.48
C THR A 172 11.66 11.73 -4.86
N LEU A 173 11.88 13.03 -5.03
CA LEU A 173 12.79 13.56 -6.03
C LEU A 173 14.22 13.34 -5.54
N ASP A 174 15.04 12.71 -6.38
CA ASP A 174 16.38 12.22 -6.03
C ASP A 174 16.40 11.18 -4.91
N GLU A 175 17.59 10.63 -4.71
CA GLU A 175 17.87 9.70 -3.63
C GLU A 175 17.77 10.39 -2.27
N THR A 176 17.26 9.64 -1.30
CA THR A 176 17.21 10.03 0.10
C THR A 176 17.98 9.04 0.98
N THR A 177 18.11 9.38 2.26
CA THR A 177 18.74 8.53 3.27
C THR A 177 17.81 8.36 4.46
N ASN A 178 18.10 7.35 5.29
CA ASN A 178 17.32 7.07 6.50
C ASN A 178 17.14 8.33 7.36
N ASN A 179 18.24 8.99 7.71
CA ASN A 179 18.24 10.13 8.63
C ASN A 179 17.55 11.39 8.04
N LYS A 180 17.47 11.49 6.71
CA LYS A 180 16.85 12.66 6.04
C LYS A 180 15.33 12.57 5.99
N THR A 181 14.79 11.35 5.88
CA THR A 181 13.37 11.14 5.60
C THR A 181 12.76 10.02 6.44
N LEU A 182 13.34 8.81 6.42
CA LEU A 182 12.72 7.64 7.05
C LEU A 182 12.63 7.76 8.58
N GLU A 183 13.75 8.08 9.24
CA GLU A 183 13.80 8.22 10.70
C GLU A 183 12.86 9.34 11.20
N PRO A 184 12.83 10.54 10.61
CA PRO A 184 11.83 11.56 10.96
C PRO A 184 10.39 11.05 10.88
N ILE A 185 10.03 10.34 9.80
CA ILE A 185 8.69 9.77 9.64
C ILE A 185 8.41 8.77 10.77
N LEU A 186 9.33 7.82 11.00
CA LEU A 186 9.17 6.80 12.05
C LEU A 186 9.06 7.42 13.46
N ASN A 187 9.83 8.46 13.75
CA ASN A 187 9.77 9.18 15.02
C ASN A 187 8.42 9.87 15.19
N TYR A 188 7.90 10.51 14.14
CA TYR A 188 6.58 11.15 14.16
C TYR A 188 5.42 10.14 14.26
N LEU A 189 5.58 8.94 13.68
CA LEU A 189 4.62 7.85 13.86
C LEU A 189 4.65 7.32 15.30
N ASN A 190 5.80 7.34 15.98
CA ASN A 190 5.94 6.90 17.37
C ASN A 190 5.75 8.02 18.41
N SER A 191 5.28 9.22 18.03
CA SER A 191 5.11 10.35 18.94
C SER A 191 3.68 10.50 19.48
N SER A 192 3.23 9.56 20.31
CA SER A 192 1.92 9.64 20.97
C SER A 192 2.01 9.37 22.47
N ASP A 193 1.54 10.31 23.29
CA ASP A 193 1.55 10.17 24.75
C ASP A 193 0.66 9.00 25.24
N TYR A 194 -0.53 8.87 24.64
CA TYR A 194 -1.46 7.78 24.93
C TYR A 194 -0.82 6.42 24.63
N TYR A 195 -0.37 6.20 23.39
CA TYR A 195 0.21 4.91 23.01
C TYR A 195 1.57 4.64 23.67
N SER A 196 2.35 5.68 23.99
CA SER A 196 3.59 5.52 24.75
C SER A 196 3.33 5.03 26.18
N SER A 197 2.24 5.48 26.80
CA SER A 197 1.83 5.00 28.12
C SER A 197 1.38 3.53 28.06
N ILE A 198 0.54 3.19 27.07
CA ILE A 198 0.10 1.81 26.83
C ILE A 198 1.29 0.88 26.55
N GLN A 199 2.22 1.30 25.71
CA GLN A 199 3.43 0.55 25.39
C GLN A 199 4.22 0.17 26.65
N LYS A 200 4.46 1.14 27.54
CA LYS A 200 5.20 0.90 28.78
C LYS A 200 4.53 -0.16 29.64
N GLU A 201 3.22 -0.08 29.80
CA GLU A 201 2.47 -1.07 30.59
C GLU A 201 2.49 -2.46 29.95
N TYR A 202 2.32 -2.58 28.63
CA TYR A 202 2.46 -3.86 27.94
C TYR A 202 3.85 -4.47 28.13
N PHE A 203 4.90 -3.67 27.97
CA PHE A 203 6.27 -4.11 28.12
C PHE A 203 6.57 -4.55 29.57
N ASN A 204 6.08 -3.79 30.55
CA ASN A 204 6.19 -4.13 31.97
C ASN A 204 5.42 -5.42 32.31
N ASN A 205 4.20 -5.59 31.79
CA ASN A 205 3.40 -6.79 32.01
C ASN A 205 4.10 -8.05 31.48
N VAL A 206 4.69 -7.98 30.28
CA VAL A 206 5.47 -9.09 29.74
C VAL A 206 6.68 -9.38 30.62
N LYS A 207 7.41 -8.36 31.06
CA LYS A 207 8.56 -8.54 31.96
C LYS A 207 8.18 -9.16 33.32
N LEU A 208 7.11 -8.67 33.95
CA LEU A 208 6.60 -9.22 35.21
C LEU A 208 6.21 -10.69 35.03
N LYS A 209 5.49 -11.01 33.95
CA LYS A 209 5.14 -12.40 33.62
C LYS A 209 6.37 -13.27 33.41
N MET A 210 7.42 -12.76 32.77
CA MET A 210 8.68 -13.50 32.62
C MET A 210 9.35 -13.75 33.98
N ILE A 211 9.35 -12.78 34.90
CA ILE A 211 9.92 -12.97 36.25
C ILE A 211 9.15 -14.07 37.01
N GLU A 212 7.81 -14.02 36.96
CA GLU A 212 6.97 -15.03 37.60
C GLU A 212 7.14 -16.42 36.97
N ASN A 213 7.21 -16.50 35.64
CA ASN A 213 7.47 -17.76 34.94
C ASN A 213 8.82 -18.36 35.35
N ASP A 214 9.87 -17.56 35.47
CA ASP A 214 11.19 -18.03 35.94
C ASP A 214 11.13 -18.52 37.40
N SER A 215 10.38 -17.82 38.27
CA SER A 215 10.13 -18.26 39.65
C SER A 215 9.42 -19.63 39.69
N ILE A 216 8.36 -19.81 38.91
CA ILE A 216 7.61 -21.07 38.85
C ILE A 216 8.48 -22.20 38.28
N ILE A 217 9.25 -21.95 37.22
CA ILE A 217 10.20 -22.93 36.68
C ILE A 217 11.22 -23.37 37.74
N ASN A 218 11.72 -22.43 38.54
CA ASN A 218 12.65 -22.75 39.64
C ASN A 218 12.00 -23.59 40.74
N GLN A 219 10.74 -23.31 41.09
CA GLN A 219 9.97 -24.15 42.04
C GLN A 219 9.77 -25.56 41.51
N ILE A 220 9.43 -25.70 40.21
CA ILE A 220 9.31 -27.00 39.55
C ILE A 220 10.66 -27.75 39.59
N ASN A 221 11.77 -27.07 39.28
CA ASN A 221 13.10 -27.66 39.38
C ASN A 221 13.38 -28.19 40.79
N GLY A 222 13.03 -27.41 41.82
CA GLY A 222 13.15 -27.82 43.22
C GLY A 222 12.35 -29.10 43.51
N LEU A 223 11.08 -29.15 43.13
CA LEU A 223 10.21 -30.31 43.30
C LEU A 223 10.76 -31.56 42.62
N LEU A 224 11.19 -31.44 41.36
CA LEU A 224 11.79 -32.55 40.59
C LEU A 224 13.09 -33.06 41.24
N ASN A 225 13.92 -32.16 41.76
CA ASN A 225 15.17 -32.51 42.44
C ASN A 225 14.91 -33.24 43.78
N THR A 226 13.92 -32.80 44.55
CA THR A 226 13.49 -33.47 45.78
C THR A 226 12.96 -34.87 45.49
N PHE A 227 12.12 -35.02 44.46
CA PHE A 227 11.63 -36.32 44.01
C PHE A 227 12.78 -37.27 43.66
N SER A 228 13.70 -36.84 42.79
CA SER A 228 14.88 -37.63 42.39
C SER A 228 15.74 -38.06 43.58
N SER A 229 15.95 -37.16 44.55
CA SER A 229 16.76 -37.42 45.73
C SER A 229 16.07 -38.37 46.71
N SER A 230 14.73 -38.32 46.83
CA SER A 230 13.93 -39.21 47.69
C SER A 230 13.88 -40.65 47.17
N VAL A 231 13.96 -40.85 45.86
CA VAL A 231 14.03 -42.18 45.22
C VAL A 231 15.39 -42.84 45.39
N ASN A 232 16.47 -42.04 45.42
CA ASN A 232 17.85 -42.53 45.53
C ASN A 232 18.33 -42.74 46.99
N GLY A 233 17.55 -42.30 47.99
CA GLY A 233 17.84 -42.53 49.41
C GLY A 233 17.25 -43.85 49.91
N ASN A 234 18.03 -44.64 50.65
CA ASN A 234 17.68 -45.95 51.24
C ASN A 234 16.48 -45.98 52.22
N ALA A 235 15.60 -44.98 52.23
CA ALA A 235 14.41 -44.95 53.08
C ALA A 235 13.25 -45.72 52.43
N LYS A 236 13.26 -47.04 52.58
CA LYS A 236 12.05 -47.88 52.48
C LYS A 236 11.05 -47.43 53.56
N SER A 237 10.23 -46.42 53.27
CA SER A 237 9.04 -46.14 54.08
C SER A 237 7.80 -46.48 53.26
N ASP A 238 6.87 -47.22 53.86
CA ASP A 238 5.60 -47.69 53.29
C ASP A 238 4.68 -46.57 52.77
N LYS A 239 5.10 -45.30 52.86
CA LYS A 239 4.40 -44.13 52.32
C LYS A 239 4.74 -43.80 50.87
N LEU A 240 5.76 -44.44 50.27
CA LEU A 240 6.14 -44.21 48.85
C LEU A 240 5.09 -44.74 47.85
N VAL A 241 4.20 -45.64 48.27
CA VAL A 241 3.13 -46.19 47.43
C VAL A 241 2.07 -45.14 47.05
N TYR A 242 1.92 -44.06 47.83
CA TYR A 242 1.00 -42.95 47.53
C TYR A 242 1.53 -41.94 46.51
N TYR A 243 2.82 -42.00 46.13
CA TYR A 243 3.41 -41.11 45.13
C TYR A 243 3.36 -41.68 43.70
N ASN A 244 2.87 -42.91 43.54
CA ASN A 244 2.85 -43.65 42.27
C ASN A 244 1.50 -43.53 41.53
N GLU A 245 0.92 -42.33 41.50
CA GLU A 245 0.03 -41.96 40.40
C GLU A 245 0.89 -41.21 39.37
N ASN A 246 1.58 -41.96 38.49
CA ASN A 246 2.55 -41.46 37.49
C ASN A 246 2.03 -40.35 36.54
N SER A 247 0.75 -39.98 36.59
CA SER A 247 0.19 -38.87 35.81
C SER A 247 0.66 -37.48 36.30
N GLN A 248 0.80 -37.28 37.61
CA GLN A 248 1.02 -35.94 38.17
C GLN A 248 2.42 -35.38 37.88
N LEU A 249 3.45 -36.25 37.80
CA LEU A 249 4.81 -35.83 37.45
C LEU A 249 4.92 -35.42 35.98
N ASN A 250 4.20 -36.12 35.10
CA ASN A 250 4.14 -35.77 33.69
C ASN A 250 3.55 -34.36 33.52
N ASP A 251 2.46 -34.04 34.22
CA ASP A 251 1.81 -32.72 34.15
C ASP A 251 2.76 -31.59 34.61
N VAL A 252 3.58 -31.83 35.63
CA VAL A 252 4.61 -30.88 36.10
C VAL A 252 5.69 -30.66 35.03
N ILE A 253 6.18 -31.73 34.39
CA ILE A 253 7.18 -31.64 33.33
C ILE A 253 6.61 -30.93 32.10
N THR A 254 5.38 -31.27 31.69
CA THR A 254 4.68 -30.60 30.59
C THR A 254 4.47 -29.11 30.89
N THR A 255 4.07 -28.77 32.12
CA THR A 255 3.91 -27.37 32.54
C THR A 255 5.23 -26.61 32.43
N LYS A 256 6.34 -27.22 32.85
CA LYS A 256 7.66 -26.61 32.70
C LYS A 256 8.03 -26.37 31.24
N ASP A 257 7.81 -27.34 30.36
CA ASP A 257 8.08 -27.19 28.92
C ASP A 257 7.27 -26.04 28.29
N LEU A 258 5.98 -25.93 28.66
CA LEU A 258 5.13 -24.82 28.24
C LEU A 258 5.64 -23.46 28.73
N LEU A 259 6.05 -23.35 30.00
CA LEU A 259 6.60 -22.12 30.56
C LEU A 259 7.92 -21.71 29.90
N VAL A 260 8.80 -22.67 29.62
CA VAL A 260 10.07 -22.42 28.91
C VAL A 260 9.81 -21.97 27.47
N SER A 261 8.88 -22.62 26.78
CA SER A 261 8.45 -22.21 25.43
C SER A 261 7.84 -20.81 25.44
N GLU A 262 7.01 -20.50 26.44
CA GLU A 262 6.43 -19.18 26.64
C GLU A 262 7.49 -18.11 26.89
N GLN A 263 8.53 -18.40 27.69
CA GLN A 263 9.67 -17.49 27.87
C GLN A 263 10.35 -17.13 26.55
N GLY A 264 10.54 -18.11 25.67
CA GLY A 264 11.05 -17.87 24.32
C GLY A 264 10.19 -16.89 23.53
N ARG A 265 8.86 -17.08 23.54
CA ARG A 265 7.90 -16.18 22.88
C ARG A 265 7.89 -14.79 23.48
N ASN A 266 7.94 -14.67 24.81
CA ASN A 266 7.95 -13.39 25.51
C ASN A 266 9.21 -12.57 25.18
N ARG A 267 10.38 -13.20 25.06
CA ARG A 267 11.62 -12.52 24.63
C ARG A 267 11.49 -11.91 23.23
N ILE A 268 10.89 -12.65 22.30
CA ILE A 268 10.62 -12.15 20.94
C ILE A 268 9.58 -11.02 20.99
N ALA A 269 8.52 -11.18 21.81
CA ALA A 269 7.50 -10.16 21.99
C ALA A 269 8.10 -8.83 22.48
N LEU A 270 9.04 -8.83 23.43
CA LEU A 270 9.72 -7.61 23.88
C LEU A 270 10.45 -6.86 22.76
N VAL A 271 10.99 -7.56 21.76
CA VAL A 271 11.61 -6.93 20.58
C VAL A 271 10.58 -6.22 19.72
N ASN A 272 9.37 -6.77 19.62
CA ASN A 272 8.30 -6.18 18.81
C ASN A 272 7.57 -5.05 19.54
N LEU A 273 7.47 -5.11 20.87
CA LEU A 273 6.76 -4.12 21.70
C LEU A 273 7.59 -2.85 21.99
N ASP A 274 8.84 -2.78 21.52
CA ASP A 274 9.76 -1.65 21.75
C ASP A 274 9.32 -0.33 21.06
N LYS A 275 8.38 -0.40 20.11
CA LYS A 275 7.80 0.76 19.42
C LYS A 275 6.27 0.66 19.30
N ILE A 276 5.60 1.81 19.19
CA ILE A 276 4.16 1.88 18.86
C ILE A 276 3.96 1.36 17.44
N ILE A 277 4.75 1.88 16.50
CA ILE A 277 4.82 1.43 15.12
C ILE A 277 6.22 0.85 14.92
N LYS A 278 6.32 -0.48 14.92
CA LYS A 278 7.58 -1.20 14.74
C LYS A 278 7.97 -1.20 13.26
N ASP A 279 9.20 -0.82 12.95
CA ASP A 279 9.82 -0.99 11.65
C ASP A 279 10.46 -2.37 11.53
N ASN A 280 10.02 -3.15 10.55
CA ASN A 280 10.51 -4.51 10.33
C ASN A 280 11.64 -4.56 9.31
N SER A 281 11.49 -3.80 8.22
CA SER A 281 12.49 -3.71 7.15
C SER A 281 12.24 -2.50 6.28
N SER A 282 13.29 -1.93 5.70
CA SER A 282 13.19 -0.82 4.76
C SER A 282 14.03 -1.04 3.51
N THR A 283 13.56 -0.58 2.37
CA THR A 283 14.31 -0.49 1.11
C THR A 283 14.19 0.92 0.57
N LEU A 284 15.32 1.59 0.38
CA LEU A 284 15.37 2.96 -0.13
C LEU A 284 15.83 3.02 -1.59
N ASN A 285 15.49 4.13 -2.24
CA ASN A 285 16.02 4.52 -3.54
C ASN A 285 15.76 3.49 -4.66
N ILE A 286 14.56 2.91 -4.68
CA ILE A 286 14.10 2.08 -5.80
C ILE A 286 13.75 3.01 -6.96
N ARG A 287 14.49 2.93 -8.07
CA ARG A 287 14.27 3.82 -9.21
C ARG A 287 12.85 3.64 -9.80
N ASN A 288 12.05 4.70 -9.76
CA ASN A 288 10.70 4.70 -10.28
C ASN A 288 10.70 4.95 -11.81
N LYS A 289 10.18 3.98 -12.57
CA LYS A 289 9.99 4.04 -14.04
C LYS A 289 8.51 3.95 -14.45
N LYS A 290 7.60 4.11 -13.49
CA LYS A 290 6.15 4.06 -13.70
C LYS A 290 5.69 5.35 -14.38
N GLY A 291 4.59 5.28 -15.13
CA GLY A 291 4.05 6.44 -15.86
C GLY A 291 5.06 7.04 -16.83
N THR A 292 5.23 8.36 -16.74
CA THR A 292 6.12 9.19 -17.57
C THR A 292 7.55 9.29 -17.03
N ASN A 293 7.83 8.78 -15.82
CA ASN A 293 9.15 8.88 -15.18
C ASN A 293 10.22 8.18 -16.03
N GLY A 294 11.23 8.94 -16.48
CA GLY A 294 12.32 8.45 -17.34
C GLY A 294 11.92 8.18 -18.80
N LYS A 295 10.75 8.67 -19.23
CA LYS A 295 10.21 8.53 -20.59
C LYS A 295 9.86 9.88 -21.23
N MET A 296 10.23 11.00 -20.62
CA MET A 296 9.93 12.35 -21.14
C MET A 296 10.55 12.59 -22.51
N LYS A 297 11.67 11.95 -22.84
CA LYS A 297 12.26 11.95 -24.20
C LYS A 297 11.31 11.45 -25.30
N PHE A 298 10.28 10.69 -24.97
CA PHE A 298 9.24 10.24 -25.89
C PHE A 298 7.92 11.00 -25.72
N VAL A 299 7.56 11.31 -24.47
CA VAL A 299 6.31 12.00 -24.14
C VAL A 299 6.32 13.44 -24.65
N LEU A 300 7.41 14.17 -24.44
CA LEU A 300 7.50 15.59 -24.79
C LEU A 300 7.47 15.87 -26.30
N PRO A 301 8.19 15.13 -27.18
CA PRO A 301 8.00 15.25 -28.62
C PRO A 301 6.55 15.02 -29.04
N LEU A 302 5.91 13.96 -28.52
CA LEU A 302 4.52 13.64 -28.85
C LEU A 302 3.57 14.76 -28.43
N LEU A 303 3.77 15.30 -27.23
CA LEU A 303 2.98 16.40 -26.68
C LEU A 303 3.12 17.66 -27.54
N LEU A 304 4.34 18.06 -27.89
CA LEU A 304 4.57 19.26 -28.72
C LEU A 304 3.96 19.12 -30.12
N ILE A 305 4.10 17.95 -30.75
CA ILE A 305 3.49 17.68 -32.06
C ILE A 305 1.96 17.65 -31.95
N SER A 306 1.42 17.01 -30.92
CA SER A 306 -0.03 16.97 -30.68
C SER A 306 -0.61 18.36 -30.47
N LEU A 307 0.06 19.20 -29.68
CA LEU A 307 -0.34 20.59 -29.46
C LEU A 307 -0.28 21.40 -30.76
N PHE A 308 0.77 21.22 -31.58
CA PHE A 308 0.87 21.88 -32.88
C PHE A 308 -0.27 21.47 -33.84
N VAL A 309 -0.59 20.18 -33.90
CA VAL A 309 -1.73 19.66 -34.70
C VAL A 309 -3.04 20.29 -34.21
N LEU A 310 -3.27 20.29 -32.89
CA LEU A 310 -4.47 20.85 -32.28
C LEU A 310 -4.63 22.35 -32.58
N ILE A 311 -3.55 23.14 -32.42
CA ILE A 311 -3.55 24.57 -32.74
C ILE A 311 -3.88 24.79 -34.23
N ARG A 312 -3.34 23.97 -35.14
CA ARG A 312 -3.61 24.09 -36.58
C ARG A 312 -5.06 23.77 -36.92
N ILE A 313 -5.62 22.70 -36.35
CA ILE A 313 -7.03 22.34 -36.54
C ILE A 313 -7.94 23.47 -36.05
N LEU A 314 -7.68 24.01 -34.85
CA LEU A 314 -8.46 25.12 -34.30
C LEU A 314 -8.37 26.37 -35.17
N LYS A 315 -7.19 26.69 -35.71
CA LYS A 315 -7.00 27.83 -36.61
C LYS A 315 -7.77 27.67 -37.92
N ASP A 316 -7.67 26.51 -38.56
CA ASP A 316 -8.36 26.22 -39.82
C ASP A 316 -9.89 26.24 -39.62
N TYR A 317 -10.37 25.71 -38.49
CA TYR A 317 -11.78 25.78 -38.10
C TYR A 317 -12.24 27.22 -37.90
N TYR A 318 -11.50 28.02 -37.13
CA TYR A 318 -11.82 29.43 -36.88
C TYR A 318 -11.90 30.22 -38.19
N GLN A 319 -10.93 30.06 -39.09
CA GLN A 319 -10.92 30.71 -40.40
C GLN A 319 -12.15 30.33 -41.23
N THR A 320 -12.51 29.04 -41.23
CA THR A 320 -13.70 28.55 -41.95
C THR A 320 -14.98 29.17 -41.42
N GLN A 321 -15.11 29.32 -40.10
CA GLN A 321 -16.30 29.93 -39.48
C GLN A 321 -16.37 31.44 -39.73
N MET A 322 -15.23 32.15 -39.66
CA MET A 322 -15.17 33.58 -39.97
C MET A 322 -15.56 33.88 -41.42
N THR A 323 -15.13 33.05 -42.38
CA THR A 323 -15.54 33.22 -43.78
C THR A 323 -17.04 33.03 -43.96
N LYS A 324 -17.68 32.10 -43.23
CA LYS A 324 -19.14 31.92 -43.25
C LYS A 324 -19.92 33.06 -42.60
N LEU A 325 -19.34 33.71 -41.59
CA LEU A 325 -19.93 34.88 -40.94
C LEU A 325 -19.84 36.14 -41.82
N ASN A 326 -18.79 36.24 -42.64
CA ASN A 326 -18.54 37.38 -43.51
C ASN A 326 -19.11 37.21 -44.94
N SER A 327 -19.72 36.06 -45.26
CA SER A 327 -20.37 35.75 -46.55
C SER A 327 -21.88 35.85 -46.45
#